data_AF-A0A4S8HUM3-F1
#
_entry.id   AF-A0A4S8HUM3-F1
#
_cell.length_a   1.000
_cell.length_b   1.000
_cell.length_c   1.000
_cell.angle_alpha   90.00
_cell.angle_beta   90.00
_cell.angle_gamma   90.00
#
_symmetry.space_group_name_H-M   'P 1'
#
loop_
_entity.id
_entity.type
_entity.pdbx_description
1 polymer ?
#
loop_
_entity_poly.entity_id
_entity_poly.type
_entity_poly.pdbx_seq_one_letter_code
_entity_poly.pdbx_strand_id
1 'polypeptide(L)'
;MKWITRERPKIDRIACPWLIKRFIDKEAIFIYVPYDRVMTEAAKQDAIPFDVPNVKFTHAGDHCTFDALVTEYNIEDKAIHTMAVIVRGADTDRHDIAVQSAGLWAISAGLAYNYTNDHELLEKGMLIYDALYSWAKHLQNVKHTQQPFEDLLVSVLNRYLKNKPGSKKKVPAWAQELKDIIQDHIDTNLSLKELSKGLDVNPSYLSREFSRYFENMSFGEYIRKQRIEKAIELMQNPSYSLTEVAYLTGFSDQSHFNRIFKKHTGQNPSEYRKKLPKK
;
A
#
# COMPACT_ATOMS: atom_id res chain seq x y z
N MET A 1 -19.35 -29.83 20.58
CA MET A 1 -19.95 -30.53 19.41
C MET A 1 -18.90 -31.44 18.77
N LYS A 2 -19.31 -32.57 18.18
CA LYS A 2 -18.40 -33.43 17.40
C LYS A 2 -18.49 -33.06 15.93
N TRP A 3 -17.35 -33.01 15.27
CA TRP A 3 -17.22 -32.71 13.85
C TRP A 3 -16.43 -33.82 13.18
N ILE A 4 -16.80 -34.20 11.96
CA ILE A 4 -16.19 -35.33 11.27
C ILE A 4 -15.91 -35.02 9.80
N THR A 5 -14.75 -35.46 9.32
CA THR A 5 -14.38 -35.38 7.91
C THR A 5 -13.47 -36.54 7.51
N ARG A 6 -13.07 -36.59 6.24
CA ARG A 6 -12.16 -37.61 5.74
C ARG A 6 -10.73 -37.43 6.29
N GLU A 7 -10.06 -38.55 6.49
CA GLU A 7 -8.66 -38.65 6.91
C GLU A 7 -7.68 -37.93 5.97
N ARG A 8 -6.46 -37.71 6.46
CA ARG A 8 -5.40 -36.97 5.76
C ARG A 8 -5.85 -35.53 5.42
N PRO A 9 -6.22 -34.71 6.43
CA PRO A 9 -6.70 -33.37 6.22
C PRO A 9 -5.61 -32.47 5.64
N LYS A 10 -6.03 -31.51 4.81
CA LYS A 10 -5.19 -30.46 4.25
C LYS A 10 -5.98 -29.17 4.26
N ILE A 11 -5.28 -28.04 4.31
CA ILE A 11 -5.78 -26.67 4.13
C ILE A 11 -7.14 -26.49 4.81
N ASP A 12 -8.26 -26.63 4.08
CA ASP A 12 -9.61 -26.37 4.58
C ASP A 12 -10.04 -27.32 5.71
N ARG A 13 -9.65 -28.61 5.65
CA ARG A 13 -9.90 -29.60 6.71
C ARG A 13 -9.05 -29.42 7.99
N ILE A 14 -8.16 -28.44 7.99
CA ILE A 14 -7.41 -27.98 9.17
C ILE A 14 -7.87 -26.56 9.56
N ALA A 15 -8.12 -25.69 8.59
CA ALA A 15 -8.61 -24.33 8.79
C ALA A 15 -9.99 -24.32 9.47
N CYS A 16 -10.90 -25.19 9.04
CA CYS A 16 -12.24 -25.31 9.60
C CYS A 16 -12.20 -25.72 11.09
N PRO A 17 -11.48 -26.78 11.49
CA PRO A 17 -11.26 -27.08 12.90
C PRO A 17 -10.68 -25.92 13.72
N TRP A 18 -9.74 -25.17 13.14
CA TRP A 18 -9.16 -24.00 13.78
C TRP A 18 -10.20 -22.91 14.03
N LEU A 19 -10.98 -22.55 13.01
CA LEU A 19 -12.04 -21.56 13.09
C LEU A 19 -13.07 -21.97 14.14
N ILE A 20 -13.50 -23.23 14.10
CA ILE A 20 -14.47 -23.77 15.03
C ILE A 20 -13.96 -23.66 16.47
N LYS A 21 -12.74 -24.13 16.77
CA LYS A 21 -12.18 -24.06 18.13
C LYS A 21 -11.96 -22.65 18.65
N ARG A 22 -11.69 -21.68 17.76
CA ARG A 22 -11.36 -20.30 18.18
C ARG A 22 -12.59 -19.41 18.27
N PHE A 23 -13.60 -19.61 17.42
CA PHE A 23 -14.72 -18.67 17.26
C PHE A 23 -16.12 -19.27 17.47
N ILE A 24 -16.29 -20.60 17.38
CA ILE A 24 -17.61 -21.23 17.40
C ILE A 24 -17.79 -22.09 18.66
N ASP A 25 -16.91 -23.07 18.89
CA ASP A 25 -16.99 -24.04 19.98
C ASP A 25 -15.58 -24.51 20.39
N LYS A 26 -15.10 -24.03 21.54
CA LYS A 26 -13.76 -24.34 22.09
C LYS A 26 -13.59 -25.82 22.43
N GLU A 27 -14.68 -26.47 22.84
CA GLU A 27 -14.72 -27.87 23.26
C GLU A 27 -15.04 -28.80 22.08
N ALA A 28 -15.00 -28.29 20.84
CA ALA A 28 -15.20 -29.10 19.66
C ALA A 28 -14.18 -30.24 19.56
N ILE A 29 -14.68 -31.42 19.19
CA ILE A 29 -13.90 -32.65 18.97
C ILE A 29 -13.97 -32.97 17.47
N PHE A 30 -12.82 -33.26 16.87
CA PHE A 30 -12.70 -33.59 15.45
C PHE A 30 -12.39 -35.06 15.27
N ILE A 31 -13.08 -35.70 14.33
CA ILE A 31 -12.95 -37.10 14.01
C ILE A 31 -12.53 -37.22 12.54
N TYR A 32 -11.53 -38.05 12.28
CA TYR A 32 -11.01 -38.31 10.94
C TYR A 32 -11.20 -39.81 10.63
N VAL A 33 -11.83 -40.10 9.50
CA VAL A 33 -12.12 -41.48 9.06
C VAL A 33 -11.90 -41.64 7.56
N PRO A 34 -11.77 -42.87 7.03
CA PRO A 34 -11.82 -43.11 5.60
C PRO A 34 -13.04 -42.47 4.94
N TYR A 35 -12.87 -41.95 3.72
CA TYR A 35 -13.89 -41.14 3.03
C TYR A 35 -15.25 -41.86 2.91
N ASP A 36 -15.24 -43.15 2.60
CA ASP A 36 -16.42 -44.01 2.49
C ASP A 36 -17.18 -44.20 3.80
N ARG A 37 -16.55 -43.89 4.95
CA ARG A 37 -17.12 -44.07 6.29
C ARG A 37 -17.62 -42.79 6.93
N VAL A 38 -17.32 -41.62 6.35
CA VAL A 38 -17.64 -40.31 6.97
C VAL A 38 -19.11 -40.21 7.33
N MET A 39 -20.02 -40.47 6.38
CA MET A 39 -21.46 -40.34 6.62
C MET A 39 -22.00 -41.39 7.60
N THR A 40 -21.51 -42.63 7.51
CA THR A 40 -21.92 -43.70 8.42
C THR A 40 -21.47 -43.44 9.86
N GLU A 41 -20.25 -42.94 10.05
CA GLU A 41 -19.69 -42.64 11.38
C GLU A 41 -20.26 -41.34 11.94
N ALA A 42 -20.56 -40.35 11.08
CA ALA A 42 -21.27 -39.13 11.47
C ALA A 42 -22.60 -39.46 12.15
N ALA A 43 -23.43 -40.31 11.53
CA ALA A 43 -24.72 -40.72 12.08
C ALA A 43 -24.57 -41.53 13.38
N LYS A 44 -23.60 -42.45 13.46
CA LYS A 44 -23.36 -43.26 14.68
C LYS A 44 -22.92 -42.44 15.88
N GLN A 45 -22.11 -41.40 15.65
CA GLN A 45 -21.45 -40.66 16.71
C GLN A 45 -22.11 -39.31 17.02
N ASP A 46 -23.19 -38.98 16.31
CA ASP A 46 -23.87 -37.69 16.33
C ASP A 46 -22.87 -36.54 16.06
N ALA A 47 -22.10 -36.70 14.98
CA ALA A 47 -21.08 -35.75 14.56
C ALA A 47 -21.49 -35.01 13.29
N ILE A 48 -21.16 -33.72 13.22
CA ILE A 48 -21.48 -32.84 12.10
C ILE A 48 -20.45 -33.07 10.99
N PRO A 49 -20.84 -33.62 9.82
CA PRO A 49 -19.91 -33.82 8.72
C PRO A 49 -19.61 -32.49 8.00
N PHE A 50 -18.37 -32.32 7.57
CA PHE A 50 -17.92 -31.15 6.79
C PHE A 50 -16.83 -31.53 5.77
N ASP A 51 -16.64 -30.67 4.76
CA ASP A 51 -15.73 -30.89 3.61
C ASP A 51 -15.92 -32.26 2.93
N VAL A 52 -17.18 -32.63 2.69
CA VAL A 52 -17.57 -33.80 1.91
C VAL A 52 -18.79 -33.45 1.03
N PRO A 53 -19.07 -34.19 -0.06
CA PRO A 53 -20.23 -33.90 -0.89
C PRO A 53 -21.56 -34.05 -0.13
N ASN A 54 -22.56 -33.24 -0.49
CA ASN A 54 -23.95 -33.32 -0.01
C ASN A 54 -24.15 -33.08 1.50
N VAL A 55 -23.26 -32.35 2.16
CA VAL A 55 -23.45 -31.92 3.56
C VAL A 55 -23.56 -30.41 3.66
N LYS A 56 -24.10 -29.90 4.77
CA LYS A 56 -24.33 -28.46 4.98
C LYS A 56 -23.04 -27.63 4.84
N PHE A 57 -21.95 -28.11 5.43
CA PHE A 57 -20.66 -27.43 5.42
C PHE A 57 -19.76 -28.06 4.37
N THR A 58 -19.84 -27.56 3.14
CA THR A 58 -19.06 -28.03 2.00
C THR A 58 -18.77 -26.87 1.05
N HIS A 59 -18.07 -27.15 -0.04
CA HIS A 59 -17.78 -26.16 -1.07
C HIS A 59 -19.07 -25.68 -1.77
N ALA A 60 -19.15 -24.37 -2.04
CA ALA A 60 -20.28 -23.74 -2.71
C ALA A 60 -19.78 -22.78 -3.80
N GLY A 61 -19.80 -23.23 -5.06
CA GLY A 61 -19.22 -22.47 -6.18
C GLY A 61 -17.72 -22.27 -5.97
N ASP A 62 -17.28 -21.00 -5.96
CA ASP A 62 -15.89 -20.64 -5.72
C ASP A 62 -15.51 -20.60 -4.22
N HIS A 63 -16.46 -20.81 -3.32
CA HIS A 63 -16.25 -20.75 -1.87
C HIS A 63 -15.91 -22.13 -1.28
N CYS A 64 -14.97 -22.16 -0.34
CA CYS A 64 -14.57 -23.37 0.40
C CYS A 64 -15.42 -23.57 1.67
N THR A 65 -15.21 -24.68 2.39
CA THR A 65 -15.95 -24.98 3.63
C THR A 65 -15.70 -23.92 4.71
N PHE A 66 -14.49 -23.35 4.78
CA PHE A 66 -14.17 -22.24 5.67
C PHE A 66 -15.10 -21.04 5.45
N ASP A 67 -15.36 -20.67 4.19
CA ASP A 67 -16.27 -19.58 3.84
C ASP A 67 -17.72 -19.87 4.28
N ALA A 68 -18.15 -21.12 4.12
CA ALA A 68 -19.47 -21.57 4.54
C ALA A 68 -19.64 -21.42 6.07
N LEU A 69 -18.62 -21.78 6.86
CA LEU A 69 -18.63 -21.60 8.32
C LEU A 69 -18.65 -20.12 8.72
N VAL A 70 -17.83 -19.28 8.07
CA VAL A 70 -17.81 -17.83 8.34
C VAL A 70 -19.18 -17.20 8.09
N THR A 71 -19.85 -17.61 7.01
CA THR A 71 -21.18 -17.12 6.63
C THR A 71 -22.27 -17.63 7.58
N GLU A 72 -22.31 -18.94 7.84
CA GLU A 72 -23.34 -19.56 8.69
C GLU A 72 -23.32 -18.99 10.12
N TYR A 73 -22.13 -18.80 10.69
CA TYR A 73 -21.98 -18.31 12.07
C TYR A 73 -21.85 -16.79 12.16
N ASN A 74 -22.06 -16.05 11.06
CA ASN A 74 -21.98 -14.59 10.99
C ASN A 74 -20.72 -14.00 11.65
N ILE A 75 -19.54 -14.54 11.30
CA ILE A 75 -18.27 -14.09 11.88
C ILE A 75 -17.84 -12.79 11.19
N GLU A 76 -17.86 -11.67 11.92
CA GLU A 76 -17.57 -10.32 11.38
C GLU A 76 -16.09 -9.90 11.50
N ASP A 77 -15.22 -10.76 12.02
CA ASP A 77 -13.82 -10.40 12.23
C ASP A 77 -13.10 -10.20 10.89
N LYS A 78 -12.64 -8.96 10.63
CA LYS A 78 -11.90 -8.60 9.41
C LYS A 78 -10.69 -9.49 9.15
N ALA A 79 -9.97 -9.93 10.20
CA ALA A 79 -8.83 -10.83 10.03
C ALA A 79 -9.28 -12.21 9.54
N ILE A 80 -10.43 -12.69 9.99
CA ILE A 80 -11.03 -13.94 9.50
C ILE A 80 -11.47 -13.79 8.05
N HIS A 81 -12.04 -12.65 7.65
CA HIS A 81 -12.34 -12.40 6.24
C HIS A 81 -11.08 -12.36 5.36
N THR A 82 -9.97 -11.77 5.85
CA THR A 82 -8.68 -11.84 5.14
C THR A 82 -8.21 -13.29 5.01
N MET A 83 -8.27 -14.07 6.10
CA MET A 83 -7.89 -15.48 6.09
C MET A 83 -8.76 -16.31 5.16
N ALA A 84 -10.07 -16.04 5.09
CA ALA A 84 -10.99 -16.77 4.22
C ALA A 84 -10.56 -16.71 2.74
N VAL A 85 -10.12 -15.54 2.26
CA VAL A 85 -9.57 -15.39 0.89
C VAL A 85 -8.29 -16.21 0.70
N ILE A 86 -7.39 -16.19 1.70
CA ILE A 86 -6.12 -16.93 1.63
C ILE A 86 -6.36 -18.45 1.62
N VAL A 87 -7.22 -18.94 2.52
CA VAL A 87 -7.61 -20.35 2.63
C VAL A 87 -8.28 -20.82 1.35
N ARG A 88 -9.27 -20.07 0.86
CA ARG A 88 -9.94 -20.35 -0.41
C ARG A 88 -8.95 -20.47 -1.56
N GLY A 89 -8.01 -19.54 -1.68
CA GLY A 89 -7.01 -19.55 -2.76
C GLY A 89 -6.05 -20.72 -2.67
N ALA A 90 -5.70 -21.15 -1.46
CA ALA A 90 -4.83 -22.30 -1.25
C ALA A 90 -5.57 -23.62 -1.53
N ASP A 91 -6.82 -23.73 -1.08
CA ASP A 91 -7.59 -24.98 -1.17
C ASP A 91 -8.13 -25.25 -2.59
N THR A 92 -8.44 -24.19 -3.33
CA THR A 92 -8.96 -24.27 -4.71
C THR A 92 -7.87 -24.18 -5.80
N ASP A 93 -6.58 -24.20 -5.42
CA ASP A 93 -5.43 -24.00 -6.32
C ASP A 93 -5.45 -22.67 -7.10
N ARG A 94 -6.21 -21.69 -6.60
CA ARG A 94 -6.32 -20.32 -7.11
C ARG A 94 -5.37 -19.39 -6.37
N HIS A 95 -4.08 -19.68 -6.45
CA HIS A 95 -3.04 -18.90 -5.76
C HIS A 95 -2.95 -17.43 -6.19
N ASP A 96 -3.62 -17.05 -7.28
CA ASP A 96 -3.71 -15.69 -7.78
C ASP A 96 -4.56 -14.76 -6.89
N ILE A 97 -5.53 -15.31 -6.14
CA ILE A 97 -6.47 -14.47 -5.38
C ILE A 97 -5.86 -13.90 -4.09
N ALA A 98 -4.82 -14.55 -3.55
CA ALA A 98 -4.05 -14.05 -2.43
C ALA A 98 -2.60 -14.54 -2.53
N VAL A 99 -1.64 -13.62 -2.46
CA VAL A 99 -0.20 -13.96 -2.58
C VAL A 99 0.28 -14.93 -1.50
N GLN A 100 -0.40 -14.97 -0.35
CA GLN A 100 -0.11 -15.88 0.76
C GLN A 100 -0.58 -17.32 0.49
N SER A 101 -1.52 -17.53 -0.45
CA SER A 101 -2.15 -18.83 -0.69
C SER A 101 -1.16 -19.91 -1.13
N ALA A 102 -0.24 -19.59 -2.05
CA ALA A 102 0.79 -20.54 -2.48
C ALA A 102 1.70 -20.99 -1.32
N GLY A 103 2.04 -20.07 -0.40
CA GLY A 103 2.81 -20.39 0.79
C GLY A 103 2.03 -21.26 1.78
N LEU A 104 0.75 -20.96 1.99
CA LEU A 104 -0.12 -21.77 2.84
C LEU A 104 -0.31 -23.18 2.28
N TRP A 105 -0.47 -23.33 0.97
CA TRP A 105 -0.45 -24.64 0.29
C TRP A 105 0.85 -25.37 0.65
N ALA A 106 2.02 -24.73 0.42
CA ALA A 106 3.34 -25.35 0.55
C ALA A 106 3.58 -25.93 1.95
N ILE A 107 3.28 -25.12 2.95
CA ILE A 107 3.39 -25.53 4.35
C ILE A 107 2.38 -26.64 4.66
N SER A 108 1.12 -26.50 4.25
CA SER A 108 0.07 -27.47 4.57
C SER A 108 0.32 -28.86 3.98
N ALA A 109 0.79 -28.93 2.73
CA ALA A 109 1.12 -30.21 2.12
C ALA A 109 2.40 -30.83 2.70
N GLY A 110 3.41 -30.01 3.02
CA GLY A 110 4.61 -30.46 3.71
C GLY A 110 4.28 -31.05 5.09
N LEU A 111 3.40 -30.40 5.85
CA LEU A 111 2.88 -30.94 7.11
C LEU A 111 2.16 -32.27 6.90
N ALA A 112 1.25 -32.35 5.92
CA ALA A 112 0.53 -33.58 5.63
C ALA A 112 1.46 -34.73 5.18
N TYR A 113 2.59 -34.41 4.54
CA TYR A 113 3.61 -35.39 4.20
C TYR A 113 4.39 -35.87 5.44
N ASN A 114 4.78 -34.95 6.31
CA ASN A 114 5.60 -35.24 7.49
C ASN A 114 4.84 -35.98 8.59
N TYR A 115 3.55 -35.74 8.74
CA TYR A 115 2.71 -36.29 9.80
C TYR A 115 1.66 -37.24 9.22
N THR A 116 1.71 -38.50 9.62
CA THR A 116 0.73 -39.53 9.22
C THR A 116 -0.47 -39.59 10.15
N ASN A 117 -0.31 -39.20 11.42
CA ASN A 117 -1.39 -39.11 12.39
C ASN A 117 -2.19 -37.80 12.20
N ASP A 118 -3.48 -37.91 11.95
CA ASP A 118 -4.33 -36.76 11.62
C ASP A 118 -4.55 -35.80 12.80
N HIS A 119 -4.55 -36.29 14.05
CA HIS A 119 -4.68 -35.43 15.23
C HIS A 119 -3.40 -34.65 15.50
N GLU A 120 -2.23 -35.29 15.33
CA GLU A 120 -0.94 -34.61 15.42
C GLU A 120 -0.81 -33.57 14.30
N LEU A 121 -1.18 -33.93 13.07
CA LEU A 121 -1.21 -33.02 11.93
C LEU A 121 -2.12 -31.81 12.20
N LEU A 122 -3.32 -32.05 12.74
CA LEU A 122 -4.23 -30.98 13.15
C LEU A 122 -3.54 -30.07 14.18
N GLU A 123 -2.97 -30.62 15.27
CA GLU A 123 -2.29 -29.85 16.30
C GLU A 123 -1.19 -28.94 15.73
N LYS A 124 -0.32 -29.47 14.85
CA LYS A 124 0.74 -28.67 14.21
C LYS A 124 0.16 -27.63 13.24
N GLY A 125 -0.88 -28.00 12.50
CA GLY A 125 -1.58 -27.10 11.58
C GLY A 125 -2.24 -25.92 12.29
N MET A 126 -2.81 -26.13 13.49
CA MET A 126 -3.44 -25.08 14.29
C MET A 126 -2.49 -23.91 14.59
N LEU A 127 -1.20 -24.20 14.80
CA LEU A 127 -0.17 -23.16 15.04
C LEU A 127 0.02 -22.25 13.83
N ILE A 128 -0.07 -22.81 12.62
CA ILE A 128 0.03 -22.03 11.37
C ILE A 128 -1.14 -21.07 11.26
N TYR A 129 -2.35 -21.51 11.59
CA TYR A 129 -3.53 -20.67 11.55
C TYR A 129 -3.56 -19.62 12.68
N ASP A 130 -3.07 -19.94 13.88
CA ASP A 130 -2.88 -18.95 14.96
C ASP A 130 -1.89 -17.85 14.53
N ALA A 131 -0.78 -18.22 13.87
CA ALA A 131 0.20 -17.28 13.33
C ALA A 131 -0.37 -16.45 12.17
N LEU A 132 -1.08 -17.09 11.23
CA LEU A 132 -1.71 -16.42 10.10
C LEU A 132 -2.79 -15.43 10.56
N TYR A 133 -3.57 -15.80 11.58
CA TYR A 133 -4.55 -14.91 12.20
C TYR A 133 -3.88 -13.71 12.87
N SER A 134 -2.83 -13.94 13.66
CA SER A 134 -2.08 -12.86 14.31
C SER A 134 -1.49 -11.89 13.28
N TRP A 135 -0.97 -12.42 12.17
CA TRP A 135 -0.50 -11.61 11.05
C TRP A 135 -1.66 -10.81 10.41
N ALA A 136 -2.76 -11.47 10.10
CA ALA A 136 -3.93 -10.83 9.50
C ALA A 136 -4.54 -9.76 10.43
N LYS A 137 -4.48 -9.95 11.75
CA LYS A 137 -5.06 -9.02 12.72
C LYS A 137 -4.16 -7.81 13.00
N HIS A 138 -2.84 -8.02 13.05
CA HIS A 138 -1.92 -7.04 13.63
C HIS A 138 -0.78 -6.61 12.71
N LEU A 139 -0.40 -7.43 11.73
CA LEU A 139 0.90 -7.28 11.03
C LEU A 139 0.79 -7.07 9.52
N GLN A 140 -0.41 -6.96 8.93
CA GLN A 140 -0.56 -6.78 7.47
C GLN A 140 0.22 -5.57 6.92
N ASN A 141 0.35 -4.50 7.71
CA ASN A 141 1.05 -3.27 7.32
C ASN A 141 2.50 -3.20 7.83
N VAL A 142 2.98 -4.24 8.53
CA VAL A 142 4.34 -4.28 9.06
C VAL A 142 5.26 -4.82 7.99
N LYS A 143 6.21 -3.99 7.54
CA LYS A 143 7.28 -4.44 6.64
C LYS A 143 8.26 -5.31 7.42
N HIS A 144 8.63 -6.47 6.88
CA HIS A 144 9.68 -7.33 7.46
C HIS A 144 11.04 -6.63 7.44
N THR A 145 11.26 -5.71 6.49
CA THR A 145 12.50 -4.95 6.42
C THR A 145 12.61 -4.08 7.68
N GLN A 146 13.41 -4.52 8.64
CA GLN A 146 14.00 -3.59 9.57
C GLN A 146 14.81 -2.62 8.71
N GLN A 147 14.40 -1.37 8.68
CA GLN A 147 15.24 -0.28 8.22
C GLN A 147 15.57 0.55 9.46
N PRO A 148 16.37 0.02 10.43
CA PRO A 148 16.67 0.75 11.67
C PRO A 148 17.28 2.11 11.34
N PHE A 149 17.98 2.20 10.20
CA PHE A 149 18.51 3.43 9.68
C PHE A 149 17.43 4.42 9.22
N GLU A 150 16.37 3.99 8.52
CA GLU A 150 15.28 4.90 8.11
C GLU A 150 14.53 5.45 9.33
N ASP A 151 14.23 4.61 10.32
CA ASP A 151 13.58 5.03 11.56
C ASP A 151 14.49 5.95 12.39
N LEU A 152 15.80 5.65 12.44
CA LEU A 152 16.79 6.52 13.05
C LEU A 152 16.88 7.85 12.29
N LEU A 153 16.88 7.82 10.96
CA LEU A 153 16.96 9.02 10.12
C LEU A 153 15.71 9.89 10.33
N VAL A 154 14.52 9.29 10.31
CA VAL A 154 13.24 9.96 10.57
C VAL A 154 13.20 10.52 11.98
N SER A 155 13.66 9.79 13.00
CA SER A 155 13.69 10.27 14.38
C SER A 155 14.69 11.41 14.58
N VAL A 156 15.87 11.35 13.95
CA VAL A 156 16.88 12.41 13.95
C VAL A 156 16.36 13.64 13.21
N LEU A 157 15.75 13.47 12.03
CA LEU A 157 15.10 14.55 11.28
C LEU A 157 14.00 15.20 12.10
N ASN A 158 13.12 14.42 12.71
CA ASN A 158 12.05 14.94 13.56
C ASN A 158 12.60 15.69 14.78
N ARG A 159 13.66 15.20 15.41
CA ARG A 159 14.35 15.89 16.50
C ARG A 159 15.00 17.19 16.02
N TYR A 160 15.67 17.18 14.86
CA TYR A 160 16.26 18.37 14.25
C TYR A 160 15.20 19.41 13.88
N LEU A 161 14.09 19.00 13.27
CA LEU A 161 12.97 19.88 12.89
C LEU A 161 12.29 20.48 14.13
N LYS A 162 12.13 19.70 15.20
CA LYS A 162 11.61 20.17 16.50
C LYS A 162 12.58 21.11 17.23
N ASN A 163 13.89 20.87 17.13
CA ASN A 163 14.92 21.62 17.85
C ASN A 163 15.57 22.74 17.04
N LYS A 164 15.12 23.00 15.80
CA LYS A 164 15.62 24.12 14.99
C LYS A 164 15.23 25.43 15.69
N PRO A 165 16.20 26.25 16.16
CA PRO A 165 15.88 27.55 16.74
C PRO A 165 15.36 28.44 15.60
N GLY A 166 14.04 28.58 15.49
CA GLY A 166 13.37 29.45 14.51
C GLY A 166 12.14 28.90 13.78
N SER A 167 11.74 27.63 13.94
CA SER A 167 10.67 27.03 13.11
C SER A 167 9.23 27.18 13.63
N LYS A 168 8.98 28.03 14.63
CA LYS A 168 7.62 28.45 15.03
C LYS A 168 7.20 29.82 14.49
N LYS A 169 7.70 30.23 13.32
CA LYS A 169 6.96 31.25 12.53
C LYS A 169 5.97 30.51 11.67
N LYS A 170 4.68 30.57 12.04
CA LYS A 170 3.58 30.16 11.14
C LYS A 170 3.88 30.77 9.76
N VAL A 171 3.94 29.92 8.73
CA VAL A 171 3.97 30.40 7.35
C VAL A 171 2.75 31.32 7.20
N PRO A 172 2.93 32.59 6.85
CA PRO A 172 1.80 33.50 6.69
C PRO A 172 0.86 33.00 5.59
N ALA A 173 -0.44 33.21 5.73
CA ALA A 173 -1.44 32.81 4.72
C ALA A 173 -1.08 33.34 3.32
N TRP A 174 -0.65 34.61 3.24
CA TRP A 174 -0.19 35.23 2.00
C TRP A 174 0.95 34.47 1.31
N ALA A 175 1.84 33.79 2.06
CA ALA A 175 2.98 33.09 1.49
C ALA A 175 2.54 31.75 0.85
N GLN A 176 1.52 31.10 1.40
CA GLN A 176 0.93 29.91 0.80
C GLN A 176 0.12 30.29 -0.45
N GLU A 177 -0.75 31.29 -0.34
CA GLU A 177 -1.55 31.78 -1.47
C GLU A 177 -0.67 32.29 -2.62
N LEU A 178 0.41 33.01 -2.32
CA LEU A 178 1.38 33.45 -3.34
C LEU A 178 2.02 32.27 -4.06
N LYS A 179 2.31 31.18 -3.35
CA LYS A 179 2.91 29.98 -3.96
C LYS A 179 1.94 29.36 -4.97
N ASP A 180 0.66 29.25 -4.60
CA ASP A 180 -0.39 28.69 -5.45
C ASP A 180 -0.59 29.56 -6.70
N ILE A 181 -0.66 30.90 -6.55
CA ILE A 181 -0.75 31.83 -7.69
C ILE A 181 0.46 31.71 -8.63
N ILE A 182 1.68 31.58 -8.08
CA ILE A 182 2.89 31.41 -8.89
C ILE A 182 2.84 30.10 -9.70
N GLN A 183 2.29 29.02 -9.14
CA GLN A 183 2.14 27.75 -9.84
C GLN A 183 1.12 27.83 -10.98
N ASP A 184 0.01 28.52 -10.76
CA ASP A 184 -1.10 28.62 -11.73
C ASP A 184 -0.83 29.60 -12.89
N HIS A 185 0.10 30.55 -12.71
CA HIS A 185 0.33 31.65 -13.67
C HIS A 185 1.80 31.81 -14.09
N ILE A 186 2.57 30.72 -14.01
CA ILE A 186 4.01 30.74 -14.23
C ILE A 186 4.45 31.16 -15.65
N ASP A 187 3.57 30.91 -16.63
CA ASP A 187 3.69 31.21 -18.05
C ASP A 187 3.38 32.68 -18.40
N THR A 188 2.82 33.43 -17.46
CA THR A 188 2.47 34.84 -17.64
C THR A 188 3.52 35.78 -17.04
N ASN A 189 3.47 37.06 -17.40
CA ASN A 189 4.37 38.07 -16.85
C ASN A 189 3.95 38.48 -15.44
N LEU A 190 4.42 37.74 -14.43
CA LEU A 190 4.10 37.99 -13.03
C LEU A 190 4.88 39.18 -12.46
N SER A 191 4.15 40.19 -11.97
CA SER A 191 4.71 41.30 -11.21
C SER A 191 4.39 41.17 -9.73
N LEU A 192 5.42 41.26 -8.87
CA LEU A 192 5.23 41.26 -7.42
C LEU A 192 4.30 42.40 -6.96
N LYS A 193 4.26 43.52 -7.70
CA LYS A 193 3.34 44.63 -7.43
C LYS A 193 1.88 44.26 -7.68
N GLU A 194 1.59 43.47 -8.71
CA GLU A 194 0.24 43.02 -9.03
C GLU A 194 -0.21 41.93 -8.06
N LEU A 195 0.67 40.97 -7.78
CA LEU A 195 0.42 39.91 -6.81
C LEU A 195 0.16 40.46 -5.40
N SER A 196 0.88 41.50 -5.00
CA SER A 196 0.68 42.14 -3.71
C SER A 196 -0.73 42.74 -3.55
N LYS A 197 -1.34 43.24 -4.63
CA LYS A 197 -2.73 43.75 -4.60
C LYS A 197 -3.75 42.62 -4.42
N GLY A 198 -3.56 41.49 -5.11
CA GLY A 198 -4.46 40.35 -5.02
C GLY A 198 -4.43 39.65 -3.66
N LEU A 199 -3.31 39.75 -2.96
CA LEU A 199 -3.10 39.16 -1.62
C LEU A 199 -3.43 40.13 -0.47
N ASP A 200 -3.84 41.37 -0.77
CA ASP A 200 -4.02 42.45 0.22
C ASP A 200 -2.76 42.69 1.09
N VAL A 201 -1.58 42.60 0.49
CA VAL A 201 -0.28 42.79 1.15
C VAL A 201 0.46 43.98 0.55
N ASN A 202 1.15 44.76 1.37
CA ASN A 202 1.98 45.85 0.88
C ASN A 202 3.18 45.31 0.02
N PRO A 203 3.41 45.82 -1.20
CA PRO A 203 4.47 45.32 -2.09
C PRO A 203 5.89 45.38 -1.50
N SER A 204 6.20 46.43 -0.73
CA SER A 204 7.52 46.57 -0.09
C SER A 204 7.71 45.58 1.05
N TYR A 205 6.65 45.31 1.81
CA TYR A 205 6.65 44.26 2.82
C TYR A 205 6.82 42.88 2.17
N LEU A 206 6.05 42.61 1.12
CA LEU A 206 6.11 41.35 0.39
C LEU A 206 7.50 41.10 -0.17
N SER A 207 8.10 42.09 -0.84
CA SER A 207 9.46 41.98 -1.38
C SER A 207 10.51 41.72 -0.30
N ARG A 208 10.36 42.32 0.88
CA ARG A 208 11.32 42.15 1.99
C ARG A 208 11.22 40.79 2.65
N GLU A 209 10.00 40.29 2.83
CA GLU A 209 9.78 39.00 3.49
C GLU A 209 9.78 37.81 2.52
N PHE A 210 9.71 38.03 1.20
CA PHE A 210 9.67 36.97 0.19
C PHE A 210 10.84 35.98 0.34
N SER A 211 12.08 36.46 0.35
CA SER A 211 13.26 35.59 0.44
C SER A 211 13.25 34.72 1.69
N ARG A 212 12.65 35.19 2.79
CA ARG A 212 12.54 34.44 4.05
C ARG A 212 11.73 33.15 3.91
N TYR A 213 10.75 33.12 3.01
CA TYR A 213 9.85 31.98 2.83
C TYR A 213 10.09 31.22 1.52
N PHE A 214 10.81 31.81 0.56
CA PHE A 214 11.06 31.24 -0.77
C PHE A 214 12.56 31.04 -1.02
N GLU A 215 13.16 30.08 -0.32
CA GLU A 215 14.53 29.58 -0.53
C GLU A 215 15.66 30.64 -0.47
N ASN A 216 15.46 31.75 0.25
CA ASN A 216 16.38 32.90 0.27
C ASN A 216 16.64 33.52 -1.12
N MET A 217 15.72 33.32 -2.07
CA MET A 217 15.82 33.87 -3.42
C MET A 217 15.03 35.17 -3.53
N SER A 218 15.44 36.04 -4.46
CA SER A 218 14.56 37.13 -4.90
C SER A 218 13.37 36.58 -5.69
N PHE A 219 12.27 37.34 -5.76
CA PHE A 219 11.08 36.93 -6.53
C PHE A 219 11.41 36.56 -7.97
N GLY A 220 12.19 37.39 -8.68
CA GLY A 220 12.57 37.12 -10.07
C GLY A 220 13.50 35.91 -10.25
N GLU A 221 14.32 35.57 -9.24
CA GLU A 221 15.10 34.33 -9.25
C GLU A 221 14.20 33.11 -9.05
N TYR A 222 13.27 33.20 -8.11
CA TYR A 222 12.32 32.13 -7.83
C TYR A 222 11.44 31.83 -9.04
N ILE A 223 10.84 32.84 -9.68
CA ILE A 223 10.05 32.66 -10.90
C ILE A 223 10.88 32.00 -12.00
N ARG A 224 12.12 32.47 -12.23
CA ARG A 224 13.00 31.87 -13.25
C ARG A 224 13.32 30.41 -12.94
N LYS A 225 13.60 30.08 -11.68
CA LYS A 225 13.82 28.68 -11.24
C LYS A 225 12.60 27.82 -11.58
N GLN A 226 11.41 28.21 -11.12
CA GLN A 226 10.18 27.46 -11.36
C GLN A 226 9.91 27.29 -12.86
N ARG A 227 10.16 28.31 -13.69
CA ARG A 227 9.99 28.24 -15.16
C ARG A 227 10.95 27.23 -15.80
N ILE A 228 12.19 27.15 -15.34
CA ILE A 228 13.15 26.14 -15.83
C ILE A 228 12.73 24.74 -15.41
N GLU A 229 12.26 24.54 -14.18
CA GLU A 229 11.72 23.24 -13.74
C GLU A 229 10.56 22.81 -14.62
N LYS A 230 9.62 23.71 -14.92
CA LYS A 230 8.51 23.44 -15.84
C LYS A 230 8.99 23.15 -17.28
N ALA A 231 10.03 23.85 -17.73
CA ALA A 231 10.62 23.62 -19.05
C ALA A 231 11.22 22.21 -19.16
N ILE A 232 11.88 21.73 -18.11
CA ILE A 232 12.43 20.36 -18.06
C ILE A 232 11.31 19.32 -18.20
N GLU A 233 10.15 19.52 -17.55
CA GLU A 233 8.97 18.66 -17.72
C GLU A 233 8.47 18.65 -19.17
N LEU A 234 8.26 19.83 -19.76
CA LEU A 234 7.77 19.95 -21.14
C LEU A 234 8.74 19.38 -22.17
N MET A 235 10.05 19.46 -21.91
CA MET A 235 11.10 18.90 -22.77
C MET A 235 11.10 17.37 -22.83
N GLN A 236 10.39 16.67 -21.93
CA GLN A 236 10.19 15.22 -22.02
C GLN A 236 9.26 14.85 -23.18
N ASN A 237 8.40 15.76 -23.62
CA ASN A 237 7.54 15.55 -24.78
C ASN A 237 8.26 16.04 -26.06
N PRO A 238 8.61 15.15 -27.01
CA PRO A 238 9.33 15.52 -28.21
C PRO A 238 8.52 16.41 -29.17
N SER A 239 7.20 16.50 -29.02
CA SER A 239 6.34 17.35 -29.84
C SER A 239 6.57 18.85 -29.64
N TYR A 240 7.14 19.27 -28.51
CA TYR A 240 7.47 20.67 -28.27
C TYR A 240 8.89 21.01 -28.71
N SER A 241 9.03 21.96 -29.63
CA SER A 241 10.31 22.61 -29.93
C SER A 241 10.86 23.36 -28.72
N LEU A 242 12.17 23.61 -28.69
CA LEU A 242 12.78 24.39 -27.60
C LEU A 242 12.25 25.84 -27.56
N THR A 243 11.85 26.35 -28.72
CA THR A 243 11.25 27.68 -28.86
C THR A 243 9.86 27.70 -28.22
N GLU A 244 9.03 26.70 -28.51
CA GLU A 244 7.71 26.56 -27.87
C GLU A 244 7.84 26.37 -26.36
N VAL A 245 8.78 25.54 -25.89
CA VAL A 245 9.02 25.38 -24.44
C VAL A 245 9.39 26.71 -23.78
N ALA A 246 10.22 27.54 -24.42
CA ALA A 246 10.58 28.85 -23.88
C ALA A 246 9.32 29.74 -23.70
N TYR A 247 8.45 29.79 -24.71
CA TYR A 247 7.22 30.60 -24.66
C TYR A 247 6.18 30.03 -23.68
N LEU A 248 5.96 28.71 -23.69
CA LEU A 248 5.01 28.03 -22.79
C LEU A 248 5.41 28.12 -21.31
N THR A 249 6.66 28.46 -21.02
CA THR A 249 7.16 28.69 -19.66
C THR A 249 7.36 30.18 -19.36
N GLY A 250 6.81 31.07 -20.19
CA GLY A 250 6.76 32.52 -19.93
C GLY A 250 8.07 33.27 -20.17
N PHE A 251 9.04 32.70 -20.87
CA PHE A 251 10.18 33.48 -21.37
C PHE A 251 9.79 34.30 -22.60
N SER A 252 10.28 35.53 -22.66
CA SER A 252 10.06 36.46 -23.77
C SER A 252 10.70 36.02 -25.08
N ASP A 253 11.81 35.28 -24.98
CA ASP A 253 12.62 34.86 -26.11
C ASP A 253 13.52 33.67 -25.74
N GLN A 254 13.93 32.93 -26.77
CA GLN A 254 14.75 31.73 -26.63
C GLN A 254 16.18 32.02 -26.14
N SER A 255 16.74 33.19 -26.46
CA SER A 255 18.10 33.56 -26.02
C SER A 255 18.16 33.76 -24.52
N HIS A 256 17.16 34.43 -23.95
CA HIS A 256 17.00 34.60 -22.52
C HIS A 256 16.76 33.25 -21.82
N PHE A 257 15.87 32.41 -22.36
CA PHE A 257 15.65 31.05 -21.87
C PHE A 257 16.95 30.24 -21.81
N ASN A 258 17.72 30.18 -22.91
CA ASN A 258 18.96 29.41 -22.98
C ASN A 258 19.96 29.84 -21.90
N ARG A 259 20.13 31.16 -21.69
CA ARG A 259 21.04 31.71 -20.68
C ARG A 259 20.63 31.32 -19.27
N ILE A 260 19.33 31.43 -18.94
CA ILE A 260 18.82 31.08 -17.62
C ILE A 260 18.84 29.56 -17.39
N PHE A 261 18.47 28.78 -18.40
CA PHE A 261 18.51 27.32 -18.35
C PHE A 261 19.92 26.82 -18.10
N LYS A 262 20.92 27.34 -18.82
CA LYS A 262 22.33 26.99 -18.62
C LYS A 262 22.82 27.40 -17.23
N LYS A 263 22.45 28.60 -16.76
CA LYS A 263 22.78 29.05 -15.40
C LYS A 263 22.21 28.12 -14.33
N HIS A 264 21.03 27.57 -14.56
CA HIS A 264 20.34 26.72 -13.58
C HIS A 264 20.77 25.25 -13.65
N THR A 265 20.96 24.69 -14.85
CA THR A 265 21.20 23.26 -15.07
C THR A 265 22.65 22.90 -15.39
N GLY A 266 23.51 23.91 -15.62
CA GLY A 266 24.91 23.73 -16.02
C GLY A 266 25.13 23.42 -17.51
N GLN A 267 24.07 23.15 -18.29
CA GLN A 267 24.16 22.76 -19.70
C GLN A 267 23.10 23.45 -20.57
N ASN A 268 23.30 23.49 -21.89
CA ASN A 268 22.34 24.11 -22.80
C ASN A 268 21.07 23.26 -22.95
N PRO A 269 19.88 23.84 -23.21
CA PRO A 269 18.63 23.08 -23.37
C PRO A 269 18.70 21.97 -24.43
N SER A 270 19.35 22.23 -25.57
CA SER A 270 19.52 21.24 -26.64
C SER A 270 20.35 20.03 -26.21
N GLU A 271 21.40 20.26 -25.42
CA GLU A 271 22.26 19.20 -24.87
C GLU A 271 21.52 18.43 -23.77
N TYR A 272 20.79 19.14 -22.92
CA TYR A 272 19.95 18.55 -21.88
C TYR A 272 18.91 17.60 -22.49
N ARG A 273 18.20 18.04 -23.54
CA ARG A 273 17.16 17.24 -24.20
C ARG A 273 17.69 15.93 -24.79
N LYS A 274 18.92 15.93 -25.33
CA LYS A 274 19.54 14.70 -25.89
C LYS A 274 19.79 13.62 -24.84
N LYS A 275 19.95 13.99 -23.57
CA LYS A 275 20.20 13.07 -22.45
C LYS A 275 18.91 12.55 -21.81
N LEU A 276 17.76 13.14 -22.14
CA LEU A 276 16.49 12.65 -21.61
C LEU A 276 16.14 11.29 -22.24
N PRO A 277 15.61 10.33 -21.46
CA PRO A 277 15.16 9.06 -22.00
C PRO A 277 14.05 9.32 -23.03
N LYS A 278 14.21 8.78 -24.24
CA LYS A 278 13.15 8.82 -25.26
C LYS A 278 12.02 7.92 -24.77
N LYS A 279 10.86 8.51 -24.46
CA LYS A 279 9.60 7.77 -24.31
C LYS A 279 9.07 7.36 -25.67
#